data_AF-A0A3D2FCP6-F1
#
_entry.id   AF-A0A3D2FCP6-F1
#
_cell.length_a   1.000
_cell.length_b   1.000
_cell.length_c   1.000
_cell.angle_alpha   90.00
_cell.angle_beta   90.00
_cell.angle_gamma   90.00
#
_symmetry.space_group_name_H-M   'P 1'
#
loop_
_entity.id
_entity.type
_entity.pdbx_description
1 polymer ?
#
loop_
_entity_poly.entity_id
_entity_poly.type
_entity_poly.pdbx_seq_one_letter_code
_entity_poly.pdbx_strand_id
1 'polypeptide(L)'
;RLSGPVGRLTGAAQRVGAGDLDVQVREEDGDDEIAMLGRYFNQMTRQLKGQRETLLDNTGQIERRRRMFDSVLSSVTSGVVGLDPEGRVAFVNRSAARLLDWHEDQQTVPLSVA
;
A
#
# COMPACT_ATOMS: atom_id res chain seq x y z
N ARG A 1 36.94 -17.97 -16.11
CA ARG A 1 35.97 -18.52 -15.15
C ARG A 1 35.08 -17.40 -14.58
N LEU A 2 34.49 -16.56 -15.44
CA LEU A 2 33.66 -15.41 -15.03
C LEU A 2 32.15 -15.71 -15.08
N SER A 3 31.75 -16.83 -15.71
CA SER A 3 30.35 -17.18 -15.96
C SER A 3 29.57 -17.58 -14.69
N GLY A 4 30.26 -18.05 -13.65
CA GLY A 4 29.61 -18.48 -12.40
C GLY A 4 29.00 -17.31 -11.62
N PRO A 5 29.80 -16.30 -11.24
CA PRO A 5 29.31 -15.13 -10.50
C PRO A 5 28.25 -14.32 -11.25
N VAL A 6 28.47 -14.07 -12.54
CA VAL A 6 27.53 -13.34 -13.40
C VAL A 6 26.21 -14.10 -13.54
N GLY A 7 26.26 -15.43 -13.77
CA GLY A 7 25.05 -16.25 -13.87
C GLY A 7 24.19 -16.24 -12.61
N ARG A 8 24.82 -16.17 -11.42
CA ARG A 8 24.07 -16.05 -10.15
C ARG A 8 23.39 -14.70 -10.01
N LEU A 9 24.04 -13.61 -10.40
CA LEU A 9 23.43 -12.28 -10.43
C LEU A 9 22.25 -12.22 -11.39
N THR A 10 22.39 -12.78 -12.59
CA THR A 10 21.30 -12.86 -13.57
C THR A 10 20.12 -13.66 -13.03
N GLY A 11 20.37 -14.81 -12.40
CA GLY A 11 19.31 -15.62 -11.80
C GLY A 11 18.61 -14.91 -10.64
N ALA A 12 19.36 -14.21 -9.78
CA ALA A 12 18.80 -13.40 -8.71
C ALA A 12 17.95 -12.25 -9.25
N ALA A 13 18.42 -11.55 -10.28
CA ALA A 13 17.70 -10.46 -10.93
C ALA A 13 16.37 -10.93 -11.55
N GLN A 14 16.36 -12.11 -12.18
CA GLN A 14 15.11 -12.70 -12.72
C GLN A 14 14.09 -12.99 -11.60
N ARG A 15 14.52 -13.51 -10.45
CA ARG A 15 13.64 -13.77 -9.31
C ARG A 15 13.09 -12.48 -8.68
N VAL A 16 13.95 -11.48 -8.52
CA VAL A 16 13.53 -10.13 -8.07
C VAL A 16 12.53 -9.52 -9.04
N GLY A 17 12.77 -9.64 -10.35
CA GLY A 17 11.83 -9.20 -11.39
C GLY A 17 10.49 -9.94 -11.37
N ALA A 18 10.46 -11.19 -10.88
CA ALA A 18 9.24 -11.96 -10.65
C ALA A 18 8.54 -11.62 -9.32
N GLY A 19 9.09 -10.70 -8.52
CA GLY A 19 8.49 -10.19 -7.28
C GLY A 19 9.00 -10.84 -5.99
N ASP A 20 9.98 -11.74 -6.07
CA ASP A 20 10.66 -12.34 -4.91
C ASP A 20 11.80 -11.41 -4.47
N LEU A 21 11.51 -10.54 -3.49
CA LEU A 21 12.46 -9.56 -2.95
C LEU A 21 13.28 -10.11 -1.77
N ASP A 22 13.12 -11.39 -1.41
CA ASP A 22 13.89 -12.04 -0.35
C ASP A 22 15.19 -12.67 -0.88
N VAL A 23 15.38 -12.65 -2.19
CA VAL A 23 16.59 -13.18 -2.83
C VAL A 23 17.79 -12.32 -2.52
N GLN A 24 18.86 -12.98 -2.08
CA GLN A 24 20.17 -12.38 -1.89
C GLN A 24 21.22 -13.16 -2.67
N VAL A 25 22.14 -12.43 -3.28
CA VAL A 25 23.33 -12.98 -3.92
C VAL A 25 24.37 -13.19 -2.83
N ARG A 26 24.99 -14.38 -2.78
CA ARG A 26 26.10 -14.65 -1.84
C ARG A 26 27.23 -13.67 -2.14
N GLU A 27 27.67 -12.97 -1.10
CA GLU A 27 28.84 -12.11 -1.17
C GLU A 27 30.08 -13.01 -1.38
N GLU A 28 30.89 -12.67 -2.38
CA GLU A 28 32.14 -13.36 -2.64
C GLU A 28 33.26 -12.70 -1.83
N ASP A 29 34.18 -13.52 -1.31
CA ASP A 29 35.38 -13.06 -0.61
C ASP A 29 36.35 -12.48 -1.65
N GLY A 30 36.17 -11.20 -1.96
CA GLY A 30 36.95 -10.46 -2.95
C GLY A 30 36.48 -9.02 -3.06
N ASP A 31 37.35 -8.16 -3.59
CA ASP A 31 37.05 -6.75 -3.82
C ASP A 31 37.07 -6.39 -5.32
N ASP A 32 36.74 -7.38 -6.14
CA ASP A 32 36.55 -7.18 -7.58
C ASP A 32 35.19 -6.53 -7.90
N GLU A 33 35.03 -6.11 -9.15
CA GLU A 33 33.83 -5.41 -9.62
C GLU A 33 32.57 -6.27 -9.49
N ILE A 34 32.70 -7.60 -9.49
CA ILE A 34 31.58 -8.52 -9.36
C ILE A 34 31.11 -8.62 -7.91
N ALA A 35 32.05 -8.68 -6.96
CA ALA A 35 31.75 -8.60 -5.54
C ALA A 35 31.05 -7.27 -5.20
N MET A 36 31.54 -6.15 -5.75
CA MET A 36 30.86 -4.85 -5.61
C MET A 36 29.44 -4.87 -6.18
N LEU A 37 29.24 -5.42 -7.38
CA LEU A 37 27.92 -5.51 -8.01
C LEU A 37 26.96 -6.38 -7.19
N GLY A 38 27.44 -7.48 -6.58
CA GLY A 38 26.67 -8.31 -5.66
C GLY A 38 26.19 -7.53 -4.43
N ARG A 39 27.07 -6.74 -3.82
CA ARG A 39 26.72 -5.88 -2.67
C ARG A 39 25.68 -4.83 -3.06
N TYR A 40 25.87 -4.15 -4.19
CA TYR A 40 24.90 -3.15 -4.68
C TYR A 40 23.56 -3.77 -5.04
N PHE A 41 23.56 -4.94 -5.68
CA PHE A 41 22.33 -5.69 -5.96
C PHE A 41 21.56 -6.00 -4.67
N ASN A 42 22.24 -6.55 -3.66
CA ASN A 42 21.62 -6.86 -2.37
C ASN A 42 21.08 -5.61 -1.66
N GLN A 43 21.79 -4.48 -1.76
CA GLN A 43 21.33 -3.20 -1.21
C GLN A 43 20.07 -2.70 -1.91
N MET A 44 20.06 -2.70 -3.25
CA MET A 44 18.89 -2.28 -4.04
C MET A 44 17.67 -3.15 -3.73
N THR A 45 17.82 -4.48 -3.68
CA THR A 45 16.73 -5.40 -3.38
C THR A 45 16.15 -5.18 -1.98
N ARG A 46 17.02 -4.94 -0.97
CA ARG A 46 16.57 -4.57 0.39
C ARG A 46 15.79 -3.26 0.41
N GLN A 47 16.24 -2.26 -0.33
CA GLN A 47 15.53 -0.97 -0.42
C GLN A 47 14.17 -1.12 -1.10
N LEU A 48 14.09 -1.87 -2.22
CA LEU A 48 12.82 -2.16 -2.90
C LEU A 48 11.84 -2.89 -1.98
N LYS A 49 12.33 -3.87 -1.21
CA LYS A 49 11.52 -4.59 -0.22
C LYS A 49 10.95 -3.62 0.83
N GLY A 50 11.78 -2.78 1.43
CA GLY A 50 11.34 -1.81 2.43
C GLY A 50 10.33 -0.79 1.88
N GLN A 51 10.51 -0.34 0.63
CA GLN A 51 9.55 0.55 -0.04
C GLN A 51 8.20 -0.14 -0.25
N ARG A 52 8.21 -1.40 -0.70
CA ARG A 52 6.99 -2.19 -0.88
C ARG A 52 6.25 -2.41 0.45
N GLU A 53 6.97 -2.78 1.50
CA GLU A 53 6.39 -2.94 2.84
C GLU A 53 5.77 -1.65 3.36
N THR A 54 6.44 -0.51 3.17
CA THR A 54 5.91 0.81 3.54
C THR A 54 4.60 1.13 2.80
N LEU A 55 4.54 0.85 1.49
CA LEU A 55 3.33 1.06 0.69
C LEU A 55 2.16 0.16 1.17
N LEU A 56 2.47 -1.10 1.51
CA LEU A 56 1.47 -2.03 2.03
C LEU A 56 0.96 -1.60 3.41
N ASP A 57 1.84 -1.15 4.31
CA ASP A 57 1.40 -0.64 5.62
C ASP A 57 0.54 0.62 5.46
N ASN A 58 0.96 1.58 4.63
CA ASN A 58 0.18 2.79 4.36
C ASN A 58 -1.23 2.46 3.83
N THR A 59 -1.31 1.54 2.87
CA THR A 59 -2.61 1.07 2.32
C THR A 59 -3.46 0.43 3.43
N GLY A 60 -2.85 -0.41 4.28
CA GLY A 60 -3.52 -1.01 5.42
C GLY A 60 -3.98 -0.01 6.50
N GLN A 61 -3.24 1.10 6.70
CA GLN A 61 -3.63 2.19 7.61
C GLN A 61 -4.83 2.96 7.05
N ILE A 62 -4.84 3.27 5.75
CA ILE A 62 -5.96 3.95 5.09
C ILE A 62 -7.25 3.12 5.22
N GLU A 63 -7.17 1.81 4.93
CA GLU A 63 -8.32 0.90 5.06
C GLU A 63 -8.81 0.76 6.50
N ARG A 64 -7.91 0.74 7.48
CA ARG A 64 -8.29 0.74 8.92
C ARG A 64 -8.98 2.04 9.31
N ARG A 65 -8.45 3.19 8.89
CA ARG A 65 -9.03 4.50 9.18
C ARG A 65 -10.42 4.65 8.57
N ARG A 66 -10.60 4.20 7.32
CA ARG A 66 -11.89 4.16 6.64
C ARG A 66 -12.91 3.32 7.41
N ARG A 67 -12.57 2.07 7.74
CA ARG A 67 -13.48 1.17 8.48
C ARG A 67 -13.84 1.71 9.86
N MET A 68 -12.89 2.34 10.56
CA MET A 68 -13.15 2.99 11.85
C MET A 68 -14.12 4.16 11.68
N PHE A 69 -13.93 5.00 10.66
CA PHE A 69 -14.78 6.14 10.38
C PHE A 69 -16.22 5.72 10.06
N ASP A 70 -16.38 4.72 9.18
CA ASP A 70 -17.68 4.15 8.83
C ASP A 70 -18.39 3.57 10.07
N SER A 71 -17.63 2.87 10.92
CA SER A 71 -18.15 2.30 12.17
C SER A 71 -18.61 3.39 13.14
N VAL A 72 -17.81 4.45 13.34
CA VAL A 72 -18.17 5.58 14.20
C VAL A 72 -19.43 6.26 13.67
N LEU A 73 -19.48 6.62 12.39
CA LEU A 73 -20.66 7.26 11.80
C LEU A 73 -21.93 6.40 11.90
N SER A 74 -21.80 5.07 11.81
CA SER A 74 -22.92 4.15 11.98
C SER A 74 -23.38 4.01 13.43
N SER A 75 -22.47 4.18 14.39
CA SER A 75 -22.73 4.02 15.84
C SER A 75 -23.27 5.29 16.51
N VAL A 76 -22.98 6.47 15.96
CA VAL A 76 -23.43 7.74 16.52
C VAL A 76 -24.92 7.92 16.33
N THR A 77 -25.62 8.19 17.43
CA THR A 77 -27.07 8.44 17.46
C THR A 77 -27.46 9.77 16.81
N SER A 78 -26.54 10.74 16.81
CA SER A 78 -26.70 12.02 16.12
C SER A 78 -26.67 11.83 14.60
N GLY A 79 -27.51 12.60 13.89
CA GLY A 79 -27.43 12.68 12.43
C GLY A 79 -26.20 13.45 11.98
N VAL A 80 -25.44 12.90 11.04
CA VAL A 80 -24.28 13.53 10.41
C VAL A 80 -24.49 13.56 8.90
N VAL A 81 -24.36 14.75 8.32
CA VAL A 81 -24.40 15.00 6.87
C VAL A 81 -23.11 15.69 6.49
N GLY A 82 -22.39 15.15 5.52
CA GLY A 82 -21.22 15.79 4.92
C GLY A 82 -21.56 16.41 3.58
N LEU A 83 -20.96 17.55 3.27
CA LEU A 83 -21.12 18.26 2.00
C LEU A 83 -19.81 18.22 1.19
N ASP A 84 -19.92 18.21 -0.14
CA ASP A 84 -18.82 18.46 -1.05
C ASP A 84 -18.43 19.96 -1.06
N PRO A 85 -17.30 20.36 -1.68
CA PRO A 85 -16.90 21.77 -1.76
C PRO A 85 -17.91 22.69 -2.46
N GLU A 86 -18.82 22.14 -3.26
CA GLU A 86 -19.90 22.86 -3.93
C GLU A 86 -21.20 22.90 -3.09
N GLY A 87 -21.19 22.34 -1.88
CA GLY A 87 -22.30 22.35 -0.94
C GLY A 87 -23.36 21.28 -1.18
N ARG A 88 -23.11 20.28 -2.02
CA ARG A 88 -24.03 19.13 -2.22
C ARG A 88 -23.77 18.05 -1.19
N VAL A 89 -24.81 17.28 -0.85
CA VAL A 89 -24.70 16.16 0.10
C VAL A 89 -23.75 15.10 -0.47
N ALA A 90 -22.64 14.88 0.23
CA ALA A 90 -21.63 13.88 -0.11
C ALA A 90 -21.78 12.60 0.73
N PHE A 91 -22.32 12.70 1.94
CA PHE A 91 -22.70 11.52 2.73
C PHE A 91 -23.76 11.84 3.79
N VAL A 92 -24.54 10.83 4.16
CA VAL A 92 -25.52 10.87 5.25
C VAL A 92 -25.35 9.61 6.10
N ASN A 93 -25.16 9.74 7.42
CA ASN A 93 -25.11 8.57 8.29
C ASN A 93 -26.50 7.96 8.54
N ARG A 94 -26.56 6.70 9.01
CA ARG A 94 -27.83 5.98 9.26
C ARG A 94 -28.77 6.75 10.20
N SER A 95 -28.23 7.48 11.16
CA SER A 95 -29.04 8.26 12.11
C SER A 95 -29.66 9.49 11.45
N ALA A 96 -28.93 10.24 10.63
CA ALA A 96 -29.46 11.34 9.83
C ALA A 96 -30.49 10.83 8.82
N ALA A 97 -30.22 9.70 8.17
CA ALA A 97 -31.16 9.12 7.21
C ALA A 97 -32.51 8.78 7.86
N ARG A 98 -32.49 8.18 9.06
CA ARG A 98 -33.70 7.92 9.84
C ARG A 98 -34.41 9.18 10.31
N LEU A 99 -33.66 10.22 10.71
CA LEU A 99 -34.24 11.46 11.22
C LEU A 99 -34.84 12.34 10.12
N LEU A 100 -34.24 12.31 8.93
CA LEU A 100 -34.63 13.12 7.77
C LEU A 100 -35.58 12.40 6.82
N ASP A 101 -35.99 11.17 7.15
CA ASP A 101 -36.74 10.27 6.25
C ASP A 101 -36.09 10.15 4.86
N TRP A 102 -34.75 10.14 4.86
CA TRP A 102 -33.93 10.18 3.66
C TRP A 102 -33.83 8.76 3.08
N HIS A 103 -34.60 8.52 2.02
CA HIS A 103 -34.52 7.32 1.18
C HIS A 103 -33.67 7.63 -0.04
N GLU A 104 -32.39 7.26 -0.05
CA GLU A 104 -31.55 7.44 -1.23
C GLU A 104 -31.35 6.12 -2.00
N ASP A 105 -31.76 6.14 -3.27
CA ASP A 105 -31.47 5.14 -4.31
C ASP A 105 -30.09 5.37 -4.97
N GLN A 106 -29.23 6.23 -4.42
CA GLN A 106 -27.95 6.58 -5.06
C GLN A 106 -26.73 6.09 -4.29
N GLN A 107 -26.00 5.25 -5.03
CA GLN A 107 -24.65 4.73 -4.81
C GLN A 107 -23.84 5.53 -3.79
N THR A 108 -23.57 4.91 -2.64
CA THR A 108 -22.50 5.29 -1.72
C THR A 108 -21.19 5.44 -2.49
N VAL A 109 -20.87 6.67 -2.89
CA VAL A 109 -19.56 6.99 -3.46
C VAL A 109 -18.57 6.92 -2.30
N PRO A 110 -17.57 6.02 -2.34
CA PRO A 110 -16.59 5.94 -1.27
C PRO A 110 -15.81 7.26 -1.20
N LEU A 111 -15.96 7.96 -0.08
CA LEU A 111 -15.24 9.19 0.20
C LEU A 111 -13.73 8.89 0.28
N SER A 112 -12.96 9.41 -0.67
CA SER A 112 -11.51 9.44 -0.58
C SER A 112 -11.13 10.43 0.53
N VAL A 113 -10.62 9.92 1.64
CA VAL A 113 -10.05 10.75 2.70
C VAL A 113 -8.78 11.40 2.15
N ALA A 114 -8.77 12.74 2.12
CA ALA A 114 -7.61 13.57 1.79
C ALA A 114 -6.50 13.46 2.85
#